data_AF-A0A645GLR4-F1
#
_entry.id   AF-A0A645GLR4-F1
#
_cell.length_a   1.000
_cell.length_b   1.000
_cell.length_c   1.000
_cell.angle_alpha   90.00
_cell.angle_beta   90.00
_cell.angle_gamma   90.00
#
_symmetry.space_group_name_H-M   'P 1'
#
loop_
_entity.id
_entity.type
_entity.pdbx_description
1 polymer ?
#
loop_
_entity_poly.entity_id
_entity_poly.type
_entity_poly.pdbx_seq_one_letter_code
_entity_poly.pdbx_strand_id
1 'polypeptide(L)'
;MGKQAIEEGDYSRALELLNETDVYPHNLGEGKLSTVNENDVEYYKGVCYRGLGDEEKAVEWFTKATRGPDEPKQAFFYNDENPDKIYFQGLAWRALGDEEKAQERFQKLIEHGEKHLDDDCKIDYFAVSLPDLAIWEEDLNKRNKIHCYYVMALGYTGIKATGKARDCMDKLLKMGSYT
;
A
#
# COMPACT_ATOMS: atom_id res chain seq x y z
N MET A 1 14.01 -0.24 -9.21
CA MET A 1 15.43 0.02 -8.91
C MET A 1 15.80 -0.56 -7.54
N GLY A 2 15.30 -0.03 -6.40
CA GLY A 2 15.60 -0.61 -5.08
C GLY A 2 15.17 -2.07 -4.90
N LYS A 3 13.92 -2.43 -5.27
CA LYS A 3 13.45 -3.84 -5.20
C LYS A 3 14.25 -4.81 -6.08
N GLN A 4 14.71 -4.36 -7.25
CA GLN A 4 15.53 -5.17 -8.14
C GLN A 4 16.89 -5.48 -7.52
N ALA A 5 17.54 -4.51 -6.87
CA ALA A 5 18.78 -4.73 -6.15
C ALA A 5 18.62 -5.73 -4.98
N ILE A 6 17.45 -5.72 -4.31
CA ILE A 6 17.10 -6.72 -3.28
C ILE A 6 17.00 -8.13 -3.89
N GLU A 7 16.37 -8.26 -5.07
CA GLU A 7 16.25 -9.54 -5.79
C GLU A 7 17.61 -10.07 -6.26
N GLU A 8 18.53 -9.18 -6.61
CA GLU A 8 19.92 -9.48 -6.99
C GLU A 8 20.83 -9.77 -5.77
N GLY A 9 20.32 -9.59 -4.55
CA GLY A 9 21.07 -9.79 -3.30
C GLY A 9 22.02 -8.63 -2.94
N ASP A 10 22.01 -7.54 -3.70
CA ASP A 10 22.80 -6.33 -3.42
C ASP A 10 22.05 -5.42 -2.44
N TYR A 11 21.98 -5.87 -1.18
CA TYR A 11 21.28 -5.16 -0.12
C TYR A 11 21.92 -3.81 0.23
N SER A 12 23.23 -3.66 0.04
CA SER A 12 23.94 -2.39 0.25
C SER A 12 23.48 -1.34 -0.76
N ARG A 13 23.46 -1.71 -2.05
CA ARG A 13 22.99 -0.81 -3.11
C ARG A 13 21.50 -0.52 -3.00
N ALA A 14 20.70 -1.52 -2.62
CA ALA A 14 19.27 -1.32 -2.35
C ALA A 14 19.05 -0.28 -1.24
N LEU A 15 19.82 -0.35 -0.15
CA LEU A 15 19.72 0.58 0.96
C LEU A 15 20.10 2.01 0.55
N GLU A 16 21.15 2.18 -0.26
CA GLU A 16 21.51 3.49 -0.83
C GLU A 16 20.34 4.09 -1.62
N LEU A 17 19.76 3.32 -2.54
CA LEU A 17 18.63 3.76 -3.35
C LEU A 17 17.39 4.11 -2.51
N LEU A 18 17.14 3.35 -1.43
CA LEU A 18 16.03 3.62 -0.49
C LEU A 18 16.28 4.82 0.43
N ASN A 19 17.53 5.22 0.64
CA ASN A 19 17.87 6.43 1.39
C ASN A 19 17.90 7.66 0.48
N GLU A 20 18.22 7.51 -0.81
CA GLU A 20 18.09 8.58 -1.80
C GLU A 20 16.62 9.03 -1.95
N THR A 21 15.65 8.12 -1.79
CA THR A 21 14.22 8.49 -1.74
C THR A 21 13.82 9.31 -0.51
N ASP A 22 14.68 9.40 0.51
CA ASP A 22 14.47 10.31 1.65
C ASP A 22 14.95 11.73 1.39
N VAL A 23 15.90 11.90 0.47
CA VAL A 23 16.53 13.19 0.17
C VAL A 23 16.04 13.66 -1.19
N TYR A 24 14.87 14.30 -1.22
CA TYR A 24 14.44 15.03 -2.41
C TYR A 24 15.51 16.09 -2.77
N PRO A 25 15.87 16.23 -4.06
CA PRO A 25 16.81 17.26 -4.47
C PRO A 25 16.23 18.64 -4.15
N HIS A 26 17.09 19.53 -3.67
CA HIS A 26 16.77 20.81 -3.02
C HIS A 26 16.11 21.87 -3.95
N ASN A 27 15.64 21.47 -5.12
CA ASN A 27 15.18 22.31 -6.22
C ASN A 27 13.66 22.28 -6.47
N LEU A 28 12.88 21.65 -5.59
CA LEU A 28 11.43 21.87 -5.47
C LEU A 28 11.15 22.26 -4.02
N GLY A 29 10.76 23.52 -3.80
CA GLY A 29 10.68 24.20 -2.50
C GLY A 29 9.60 23.71 -1.53
N GLU A 30 9.40 22.39 -1.40
CA GLU A 30 8.65 21.78 -0.32
C GLU A 30 9.49 20.61 0.23
N GLY A 31 10.08 20.82 1.41
CA GLY A 31 10.73 19.72 2.13
C GLY A 31 9.71 18.61 2.40
N LYS A 32 10.15 17.35 2.31
CA LYS A 32 9.34 16.14 2.57
C LYS A 32 8.52 16.35 3.85
N LEU A 33 7.18 16.33 3.75
CA LEU A 33 6.29 16.35 4.91
C LEU A 33 6.63 15.12 5.76
N SER A 34 7.38 15.32 6.83
CA SER A 34 7.92 14.29 7.73
C SER A 34 6.84 13.52 8.51
N THR A 35 5.57 13.71 8.17
CA THR A 35 4.40 13.16 8.85
C THR A 35 3.74 12.01 8.10
N VAL A 36 4.21 11.64 6.90
CA VAL A 36 3.64 10.54 6.11
C VAL A 36 4.40 9.25 6.41
N ASN A 37 3.69 8.22 6.88
CA ASN A 37 4.29 6.90 7.04
C ASN A 37 4.61 6.30 5.66
N GLU A 38 5.84 5.85 5.45
CA GLU A 38 6.31 5.19 4.23
C GLU A 38 6.58 3.70 4.54
N ASN A 39 5.51 2.99 4.94
CA ASN A 39 5.58 1.62 5.43
C ASN A 39 6.29 0.67 4.45
N ASP A 40 6.17 0.93 3.15
CA ASP A 40 6.85 0.19 2.09
C ASP A 40 8.37 0.39 2.13
N VAL A 41 8.82 1.65 2.15
CA VAL A 41 10.25 2.01 2.24
C VAL A 41 10.85 1.48 3.54
N GLU A 42 10.16 1.69 4.66
CA GLU A 42 10.59 1.21 5.97
C GLU A 42 10.70 -0.32 6.00
N TYR A 43 9.73 -1.04 5.42
CA TYR A 43 9.77 -2.49 5.31
C TYR A 43 10.97 -2.95 4.48
N TYR A 44 11.20 -2.35 3.30
CA TYR A 44 12.32 -2.74 2.44
C TYR A 44 13.69 -2.41 3.06
N LYS A 45 13.81 -1.34 3.85
CA LYS A 45 15.02 -1.09 4.65
C LYS A 45 15.25 -2.20 5.66
N GLY A 46 14.21 -2.66 6.35
CA GLY A 46 14.29 -3.81 7.25
C GLY A 46 14.76 -5.08 6.53
N VAL A 47 14.24 -5.35 5.32
CA VAL A 47 14.69 -6.47 4.47
C VAL A 47 16.17 -6.34 4.12
N CYS A 48 16.63 -5.16 3.74
CA CYS A 48 18.04 -4.92 3.39
C CYS A 48 18.95 -5.16 4.60
N TYR A 49 18.63 -4.60 5.77
CA TYR A 49 19.44 -4.79 6.98
C TYR A 49 19.50 -6.25 7.42
N ARG A 50 18.38 -6.98 7.35
CA ARG A 50 18.36 -8.42 7.60
C ARG A 50 19.23 -9.19 6.60
N GLY A 51 19.18 -8.82 5.32
CA GLY A 51 20.02 -9.39 4.27
C GLY A 51 21.52 -9.14 4.48
N LEU A 52 21.87 -8.03 5.14
CA LEU A 52 23.24 -7.68 5.54
C LEU A 52 23.67 -8.32 6.87
N GLY A 53 22.79 -9.06 7.55
CA GLY A 53 23.05 -9.69 8.85
C GLY A 53 22.93 -8.75 10.06
N ASP A 54 22.45 -7.51 9.86
CA ASP A 54 22.20 -6.53 10.92
C ASP A 54 20.75 -6.68 11.42
N GLU A 55 20.50 -7.72 12.21
CA GLU A 55 19.15 -8.05 12.69
C GLU A 55 18.59 -7.00 13.64
N GLU A 56 19.44 -6.32 14.43
CA GLU A 56 19.02 -5.26 15.34
C GLU A 56 18.38 -4.10 14.57
N LYS A 57 19.03 -3.61 13.50
CA LYS A 57 18.43 -2.59 12.64
C LYS A 57 17.25 -3.11 11.85
N ALA A 58 17.28 -4.38 11.43
CA ALA A 58 16.13 -4.96 10.72
C ALA A 58 14.86 -4.87 11.58
N VAL A 59 14.94 -5.27 12.85
CA VAL A 59 13.83 -5.17 13.82
C VAL A 59 13.40 -3.71 14.03
N GLU A 60 14.34 -2.77 14.12
CA GLU A 60 14.01 -1.34 14.25
C GLU A 60 13.16 -0.86 13.05
N TRP A 61 13.60 -1.17 11.83
CA TRP A 61 12.91 -0.75 10.61
C TRP A 61 11.57 -1.44 10.40
N PHE A 62 11.48 -2.75 10.69
CA PHE A 62 10.18 -3.44 10.67
C PHE A 62 9.22 -2.84 11.70
N THR A 63 9.70 -2.48 12.89
CA THR A 63 8.86 -1.84 13.92
C THR A 63 8.35 -0.48 13.45
N LYS A 64 9.14 0.30 12.71
CA LYS A 64 8.66 1.54 12.08
C LYS A 64 7.56 1.24 11.05
N ALA A 65 7.80 0.26 10.17
CA ALA A 65 6.87 -0.16 9.12
C ALA A 65 5.52 -0.70 9.62
N THR A 66 5.37 -1.01 10.92
CA THR A 66 4.08 -1.39 11.53
C THR A 66 3.18 -0.21 11.93
N ARG A 67 3.67 1.03 11.86
CA ARG A 67 2.97 2.22 12.37
C ARG A 67 2.04 2.84 11.32
N GLY A 68 1.11 3.67 11.80
CA GLY A 68 0.15 4.40 10.95
C GLY A 68 -1.26 3.81 11.00
N PRO A 69 -2.19 4.39 10.24
CA PRO A 69 -3.54 3.87 10.09
C PRO A 69 -3.51 2.42 9.58
N ASP A 70 -4.42 1.60 10.11
CA ASP A 70 -4.53 0.17 9.78
C ASP A 70 -5.89 -0.20 9.18
N GLU A 71 -6.75 0.80 8.95
CA GLU A 71 -8.04 0.66 8.28
C GLU A 71 -7.98 1.28 6.88
N PRO A 72 -8.36 0.54 5.82
CA PRO A 72 -8.40 1.11 4.49
C PRO A 72 -9.49 2.17 4.40
N LYS A 73 -9.26 3.18 3.58
CA LYS A 73 -10.24 4.23 3.31
C LYS A 73 -10.87 4.05 1.93
N GLN A 74 -12.05 4.64 1.73
CA GLN A 74 -12.78 4.59 0.47
C GLN A 74 -12.08 5.43 -0.61
N ALA A 75 -12.20 5.00 -1.87
CA ALA A 75 -11.42 5.50 -3.01
C ALA A 75 -11.64 6.98 -3.42
N PHE A 76 -12.62 7.67 -2.83
CA PHE A 76 -13.12 8.95 -3.37
C PHE A 76 -12.42 10.20 -2.86
N PHE A 77 -11.68 10.10 -1.75
CA PHE A 77 -11.01 11.25 -1.18
C PHE A 77 -9.56 11.28 -1.67
N TYR A 78 -9.22 12.30 -2.48
CA TYR A 78 -7.93 12.52 -3.15
C TYR A 78 -6.70 12.51 -2.21
N ASN A 79 -6.93 12.60 -0.89
CA ASN A 79 -5.91 12.72 0.16
C ASN A 79 -5.76 11.44 1.01
N ASP A 80 -6.40 10.33 0.62
CA ASP A 80 -6.37 9.13 1.43
C ASP A 80 -5.11 8.29 1.19
N GLU A 81 -4.56 7.76 2.29
CA GLU A 81 -3.36 6.93 2.26
C GLU A 81 -3.63 5.65 1.48
N ASN A 82 -2.71 5.30 0.57
CA ASN A 82 -2.80 4.11 -0.26
C ASN A 82 -2.91 2.83 0.61
N PRO A 83 -3.89 1.92 0.35
CA PRO A 83 -4.06 0.66 1.09
C PRO A 83 -2.80 -0.22 1.12
N ASP A 84 -1.85 0.00 0.21
CA ASP A 84 -0.53 -0.65 0.21
C ASP A 84 0.18 -0.52 1.57
N LYS A 85 -0.01 0.59 2.28
CA LYS A 85 0.62 0.80 3.60
C LYS A 85 0.23 -0.30 4.60
N ILE A 86 -1.04 -0.67 4.62
CA ILE A 86 -1.58 -1.72 5.52
C ILE A 86 -1.04 -3.09 5.12
N TYR A 87 -0.88 -3.33 3.81
CA TYR A 87 -0.22 -4.54 3.34
C TYR A 87 1.23 -4.64 3.83
N PHE A 88 2.00 -3.54 3.74
CA PHE A 88 3.38 -3.51 4.26
C PHE A 88 3.47 -3.59 5.78
N GLN A 89 2.51 -3.04 6.53
CA GLN A 89 2.39 -3.29 7.98
C GLN A 89 2.23 -4.79 8.27
N GLY A 90 1.38 -5.50 7.51
CA GLY A 90 1.22 -6.94 7.64
C GLY A 90 2.51 -7.72 7.34
N LEU A 91 3.24 -7.33 6.29
CA LEU A 91 4.54 -7.93 5.98
C LEU A 91 5.59 -7.66 7.07
N ALA A 92 5.59 -6.47 7.67
CA ALA A 92 6.48 -6.10 8.75
C ALA A 92 6.20 -6.89 10.03
N TRP A 93 4.93 -7.05 10.43
CA TRP A 93 4.55 -7.90 11.57
C TRP A 93 4.98 -9.34 11.37
N ARG A 94 4.78 -9.89 10.17
CA ARG A 94 5.27 -11.22 9.81
C ARG A 94 6.80 -11.30 9.89
N ALA A 95 7.51 -10.27 9.43
CA ALA A 95 8.97 -10.22 9.51
C ALA A 95 9.49 -10.14 10.97
N LEU A 96 8.69 -9.60 11.89
CA LEU A 96 8.94 -9.59 13.34
C LEU A 96 8.52 -10.89 14.04
N GLY A 97 7.89 -11.83 13.33
CA GLY A 97 7.42 -13.12 13.89
C GLY A 97 6.03 -13.08 14.52
N ASP A 98 5.30 -11.97 14.40
CA ASP A 98 3.93 -11.80 14.91
C ASP A 98 2.92 -12.07 13.79
N GLU A 99 2.65 -13.36 13.53
CA GLU A 99 1.75 -13.78 12.45
C GLU A 99 0.28 -13.43 12.74
N GLU A 100 -0.12 -13.33 14.01
CA GLU A 100 -1.47 -12.93 14.41
C GLU A 100 -1.77 -11.49 13.94
N LYS A 101 -0.89 -10.54 14.27
CA LYS A 101 -1.04 -9.16 13.79
C LYS A 101 -0.89 -9.04 12.29
N ALA A 102 -0.04 -9.85 11.66
CA ALA A 102 0.07 -9.88 10.21
C ALA A 102 -1.27 -10.27 9.56
N GLN A 103 -1.89 -11.36 10.04
CA GLN A 103 -3.19 -11.81 9.56
C GLN A 103 -4.28 -10.78 9.81
N GLU A 104 -4.28 -10.12 10.97
CA GLU A 104 -5.21 -9.03 11.26
C GLU A 104 -5.15 -7.92 10.18
N ARG A 105 -3.95 -7.46 9.80
CA ARG A 105 -3.80 -6.42 8.75
C ARG A 105 -4.32 -6.88 7.39
N PHE A 106 -4.02 -8.11 7.01
CA PHE A 106 -4.50 -8.65 5.74
C PHE A 106 -6.01 -8.89 5.73
N GLN A 107 -6.58 -9.28 6.86
CA GLN A 107 -8.01 -9.49 7.01
C GLN A 107 -8.79 -8.17 6.93
N LYS A 108 -8.29 -7.08 7.53
CA LYS A 108 -8.87 -5.74 7.41
C LYS A 108 -8.97 -5.27 5.95
N LEU A 109 -7.96 -5.56 5.13
CA LEU A 109 -8.01 -5.30 3.68
C LEU A 109 -9.14 -6.08 3.00
N ILE A 110 -9.25 -7.39 3.28
CA ILE A 110 -10.30 -8.23 2.69
C ILE A 110 -11.69 -7.73 3.09
N GLU A 111 -11.91 -7.50 4.39
CA GLU A 111 -13.19 -7.05 4.93
C GLU A 111 -13.62 -5.71 4.38
N HIS A 112 -12.70 -4.76 4.25
CA HIS A 112 -12.99 -3.47 3.64
C HIS A 112 -13.48 -3.63 2.19
N GLY A 113 -12.74 -4.38 1.37
CA GLY A 113 -13.10 -4.55 -0.03
C GLY A 113 -14.40 -5.32 -0.21
N GLU A 114 -14.68 -6.35 0.60
CA GLU A 114 -15.95 -7.09 0.57
C GLU A 114 -17.13 -6.22 1.00
N LYS A 115 -16.94 -5.40 2.03
CA LYS A 115 -17.98 -4.52 2.56
C LYS A 115 -18.37 -3.41 1.58
N HIS A 116 -17.40 -2.83 0.90
CA HIS A 116 -17.60 -1.64 0.07
C HIS A 116 -17.77 -1.94 -1.43
N LEU A 117 -17.62 -3.20 -1.87
CA LEU A 117 -17.60 -3.57 -3.31
C LEU A 117 -18.80 -3.09 -4.12
N ASP A 118 -19.99 -3.15 -3.52
CA ASP A 118 -21.27 -2.85 -4.16
C ASP A 118 -21.91 -1.55 -3.63
N ASP A 119 -21.11 -0.68 -2.99
CA ASP A 119 -21.56 0.64 -2.59
C ASP A 119 -22.00 1.46 -3.82
N ASP A 120 -23.12 2.19 -3.67
CA ASP A 120 -23.62 3.14 -4.67
C ASP A 120 -22.96 4.51 -4.44
N CYS A 121 -21.85 4.71 -5.14
CA CYS A 121 -20.97 5.85 -4.96
C CYS A 121 -21.49 7.06 -5.73
N LYS A 122 -21.88 8.10 -4.99
CA LYS A 122 -22.38 9.37 -5.54
C LYS A 122 -21.55 10.52 -5.01
N ILE A 123 -21.19 11.45 -5.89
CA ILE A 123 -20.66 12.76 -5.47
C ILE A 123 -21.83 13.57 -4.93
N ASP A 124 -21.76 13.96 -3.66
CA ASP A 124 -22.67 14.97 -3.13
C ASP A 124 -22.35 16.31 -3.79
N TYR A 125 -23.37 16.96 -4.35
CA TYR A 125 -23.28 18.19 -5.14
C TYR A 125 -22.64 19.37 -4.37
N PHE A 126 -22.49 19.23 -3.04
CA PHE A 126 -21.85 20.21 -2.16
C PHE A 126 -20.41 19.87 -1.75
N ALA A 127 -19.78 18.83 -2.30
CA ALA A 127 -18.40 18.45 -1.98
C ALA A 127 -17.39 19.43 -2.63
N VAL A 128 -17.02 20.49 -1.91
CA VAL A 128 -16.09 21.57 -2.34
C VAL A 128 -14.61 21.12 -2.45
N SER A 129 -14.34 19.82 -2.45
CA SER A 129 -12.98 19.25 -2.44
C SER A 129 -12.63 18.39 -3.66
N LEU A 130 -13.46 18.38 -4.69
CA LEU A 130 -13.16 17.70 -5.95
C LEU A 130 -12.46 18.67 -6.92
N PRO A 131 -11.40 18.26 -7.62
CA PRO A 131 -10.85 19.06 -8.72
C PRO A 131 -11.94 19.30 -9.77
N ASP A 132 -12.12 20.55 -10.21
CA ASP A 132 -13.16 21.00 -11.16
C ASP A 132 -13.26 20.17 -12.47
N LEU A 133 -12.22 19.38 -12.78
CA LEU A 133 -12.12 18.56 -14.00
C LEU A 133 -12.58 17.11 -13.84
N ALA A 134 -12.89 16.64 -12.62
CA ALA A 134 -13.28 15.23 -12.36
C ALA A 134 -14.79 14.96 -12.52
N ILE A 135 -15.58 16.00 -12.82
CA ILE A 135 -17.03 15.97 -12.83
C ILE A 135 -17.58 15.19 -14.05
N TRP A 136 -16.74 14.92 -15.07
CA TRP A 136 -17.29 14.63 -16.39
C TRP A 136 -17.33 13.17 -16.87
N GLU A 137 -16.40 12.24 -16.59
CA GLU A 137 -16.46 10.93 -17.31
C GLU A 137 -15.88 9.69 -16.61
N GLU A 138 -15.93 9.55 -15.27
CA GLU A 138 -15.65 8.24 -14.66
C GLU A 138 -16.76 7.76 -13.72
N ASP A 139 -17.28 6.57 -14.04
CA ASP A 139 -18.22 5.85 -13.19
C ASP A 139 -17.58 5.59 -11.82
N LEU A 140 -18.04 6.34 -10.82
CA LEU A 140 -17.57 6.24 -9.43
C LEU A 140 -17.73 4.82 -8.90
N ASN A 141 -18.77 4.10 -9.32
CA ASN A 141 -18.97 2.70 -8.96
C ASN A 141 -17.90 1.81 -9.61
N LYS A 142 -17.50 2.11 -10.84
CA LYS A 142 -16.38 1.41 -11.50
C LYS A 142 -15.07 1.65 -10.76
N ARG A 143 -14.76 2.89 -10.37
CA ARG A 143 -13.57 3.23 -9.56
C ARG A 143 -13.58 2.52 -8.22
N ASN A 144 -14.72 2.53 -7.51
CA ASN A 144 -14.88 1.81 -6.25
C ASN A 144 -14.63 0.31 -6.39
N LYS A 145 -15.19 -0.31 -7.44
CA LYS A 145 -14.96 -1.73 -7.72
C LYS A 145 -13.49 -2.02 -7.98
N ILE A 146 -12.82 -1.21 -8.79
CA ILE A 146 -11.37 -1.34 -9.05
C ILE A 146 -10.60 -1.23 -7.72
N HIS A 147 -10.88 -0.22 -6.90
CA HIS A 147 -10.24 -0.07 -5.59
C HIS A 147 -10.50 -1.28 -4.67
N CYS A 148 -11.76 -1.69 -4.51
CA CYS A 148 -12.12 -2.80 -3.64
C CYS A 148 -11.46 -4.12 -4.08
N TYR A 149 -11.44 -4.44 -5.39
CA TYR A 149 -10.75 -5.63 -5.87
C TYR A 149 -9.24 -5.54 -5.67
N TYR A 150 -8.63 -4.35 -5.77
CA TYR A 150 -7.22 -4.15 -5.48
C TYR A 150 -6.91 -4.38 -3.99
N VAL A 151 -7.68 -3.76 -3.09
CA VAL A 151 -7.57 -3.94 -1.64
C VAL A 151 -7.72 -5.42 -1.26
N MET A 152 -8.74 -6.11 -1.81
CA MET A 152 -8.92 -7.56 -1.58
C MET A 152 -7.75 -8.38 -2.10
N ALA A 153 -7.21 -8.05 -3.29
CA ALA A 153 -6.07 -8.76 -3.85
C ALA A 153 -4.82 -8.66 -2.95
N LEU A 154 -4.57 -7.49 -2.36
CA LEU A 154 -3.49 -7.30 -1.37
C LEU A 154 -3.70 -8.18 -0.13
N GLY A 155 -4.89 -8.15 0.45
CA GLY A 155 -5.23 -8.95 1.64
C GLY A 155 -5.12 -10.46 1.36
N TYR A 156 -5.71 -10.93 0.27
CA TYR A 156 -5.62 -12.33 -0.15
C TYR A 156 -4.19 -12.78 -0.46
N THR A 157 -3.36 -11.90 -1.04
CA THR A 157 -1.93 -12.15 -1.23
C THR A 157 -1.21 -12.29 0.11
N GLY A 158 -1.52 -11.41 1.06
CA GLY A 158 -0.94 -11.42 2.40
C GLY A 158 -1.18 -12.70 3.19
N ILE A 159 -2.40 -13.25 3.14
CA ILE A 159 -2.75 -14.55 3.75
C ILE A 159 -2.38 -15.77 2.89
N LYS A 160 -1.71 -15.56 1.75
CA LYS A 160 -1.31 -16.62 0.79
C LYS A 160 -2.48 -17.38 0.16
N ALA A 161 -3.67 -16.78 0.09
CA ALA A 161 -4.84 -17.31 -0.61
C ALA A 161 -4.75 -17.03 -2.12
N THR A 162 -3.80 -17.66 -2.80
CA THR A 162 -3.42 -17.37 -4.19
C THR A 162 -4.57 -17.48 -5.20
N GLY A 163 -5.50 -18.42 -5.00
CA GLY A 163 -6.68 -18.55 -5.86
C GLY A 163 -7.57 -17.30 -5.82
N LYS A 164 -7.95 -16.87 -4.61
CA LYS A 164 -8.78 -15.66 -4.42
C LYS A 164 -8.07 -14.38 -4.84
N ALA A 165 -6.77 -14.28 -4.57
CA ALA A 165 -5.96 -13.14 -5.03
C ALA A 165 -5.97 -13.05 -6.56
N ARG A 166 -5.78 -14.18 -7.24
CA ARG A 166 -5.84 -14.26 -8.71
C ARG A 166 -7.22 -13.89 -9.24
N ASP A 167 -8.29 -14.39 -8.63
CA ASP A 167 -9.65 -14.04 -9.04
C ASP A 167 -9.91 -12.52 -8.96
N CYS A 168 -9.41 -11.86 -7.91
CA CYS A 168 -9.51 -10.40 -7.77
C CYS A 168 -8.70 -9.69 -8.86
N MET A 169 -7.47 -10.14 -9.12
CA MET A 169 -6.62 -9.60 -10.19
C MET A 169 -7.23 -9.79 -11.58
N ASP A 170 -7.83 -10.94 -11.87
CA ASP A 170 -8.50 -11.20 -13.15
C ASP A 170 -9.70 -10.27 -13.36
N LYS A 171 -10.42 -9.92 -12.28
CA LYS A 171 -11.49 -8.91 -12.33
C LYS A 171 -10.93 -7.52 -12.57
N LEU A 172 -9.82 -7.14 -11.93
CA LEU A 172 -9.12 -5.87 -12.17
C LEU A 172 -8.72 -5.73 -13.64
N LEU A 173 -8.06 -6.75 -14.19
CA LEU A 173 -7.62 -6.76 -15.58
C LEU A 173 -8.81 -6.60 -16.53
N LYS A 174 -9.91 -7.34 -16.30
CA LYS A 174 -11.13 -7.19 -17.11
C LYS A 174 -11.67 -5.77 -17.09
N MET A 175 -11.73 -5.11 -15.94
CA MET A 175 -12.26 -3.74 -15.84
C MET A 175 -11.32 -2.67 -16.41
N GLY A 176 -10.00 -2.90 -16.37
CA GLY A 176 -8.98 -2.05 -16.96
C GLY A 176 -8.79 -2.23 -18.47
N SER A 177 -9.17 -3.37 -19.04
CA SER A 177 -9.10 -3.62 -20.49
C SER A 177 -10.25 -3.01 -21.32
N TYR A 178 -11.22 -2.35 -20.67
CA TYR A 178 -12.33 -1.63 -21.33
C TYR A 178 -12.15 -0.09 -21.33
N THR A 179 -10.92 0.40 -21.20
CA THR A 179 -10.54 1.81 -21.44
C THR A 179 -9.72 1.90 -22.71
#